data_AF-A0A8T9CQR4-F1
#
_entry.id   AF-A0A8T9CQR4-F1
#
_cell.length_a   1.000
_cell.length_b   1.000
_cell.length_c   1.000
_cell.angle_alpha   90.00
_cell.angle_beta   90.00
_cell.angle_gamma   90.00
#
_symmetry.space_group_name_H-M   'P 1'
#
loop_
_entity.id
_entity.type
_entity.pdbx_description
1 polymer ?
#
loop_
_entity_poly.entity_id
_entity_poly.type
_entity_poly.pdbx_seq_one_letter_code
_entity_poly.pdbx_strand_id
1 'polypeptide(L)' 'MNNDELATRRAQAIAEDRCFSKGRLRDEFRMKPAPGAEPVKWYKNTYGGRFTYRKLKNQSIPLSTPYAT' A
#
# COMPACT_ATOMS: atom_id res chain seq x y z
N MET A 1 -0.37 15.17 7.77
CA MET A 1 0.81 14.66 7.04
C MET A 1 0.81 15.32 5.69
N ASN A 2 1.84 16.12 5.40
CA ASN A 2 1.95 16.80 4.12
C ASN A 2 2.18 15.76 3.01
N ASN A 3 1.67 16.06 1.81
CA ASN A 3 1.78 15.14 0.66
C ASN A 3 3.26 14.90 0.28
N ASP A 4 4.15 15.86 0.55
CA ASP A 4 5.60 15.76 0.30
C ASP A 4 6.29 14.68 1.14
N GLU A 5 6.09 14.68 2.46
CA GLU A 5 6.67 13.65 3.34
C GLU A 5 6.16 12.24 2.99
N LEU A 6 4.91 12.16 2.54
CA LEU A 6 4.28 10.92 2.11
C LEU A 6 4.92 10.40 0.81
N ALA A 7 5.22 11.30 -0.14
CA ALA A 7 5.90 10.97 -1.38
C ALA A 7 7.32 10.45 -1.11
N THR A 8 8.07 11.10 -0.21
CA THR A 8 9.41 10.66 0.19
C THR A 8 9.39 9.28 0.86
N ARG A 9 8.45 9.02 1.78
CA ARG A 9 8.29 7.70 2.39
C ARG A 9 7.91 6.61 1.40
N ARG A 10 7.05 6.92 0.42
CA ARG A 10 6.72 5.98 -0.66
C ARG A 10 7.96 5.68 -1.51
N ALA A 11 8.73 6.70 -1.89
CA ALA A 11 9.94 6.54 -2.67
C ALA A 11 10.99 5.69 -1.94
N GLN A 12 11.22 5.94 -0.64
CA GLN A 12 12.09 5.10 0.19
C GLN A 12 11.57 3.65 0.26
N ALA A 13 10.29 3.45 0.56
CA ALA A 13 9.73 2.10 0.67
C ALA A 13 9.75 1.32 -0.66
N ILE A 14 9.66 2.01 -1.81
CA ILE A 14 9.83 1.42 -3.13
C ILE A 14 11.30 1.09 -3.39
N ALA A 15 12.24 1.98 -3.06
CA ALA A 15 13.66 1.74 -3.21
C ALA A 15 14.15 0.56 -2.36
N GLU A 16 13.58 0.40 -1.17
CA GLU A 16 13.86 -0.71 -0.26
C GLU A 16 13.05 -1.99 -0.57
N ASP A 17 12.24 -1.99 -1.64
CA ASP A 17 11.38 -3.10 -2.08
C ASP A 17 10.52 -3.72 -0.95
N ARG A 18 10.09 -2.88 0.01
CA ARG A 18 9.35 -3.34 1.20
C ARG A 18 7.93 -3.77 0.85
N CYS A 19 7.46 -4.81 1.54
CA CYS A 19 6.11 -5.36 1.41
C CYS A 19 5.23 -5.00 2.62
N PHE A 20 4.00 -4.57 2.35
CA PHE A 20 3.07 -4.14 3.41
C PHE A 20 1.70 -4.79 3.28
N SER A 21 0.99 -4.88 4.40
CA SER A 21 -0.39 -5.35 4.42
C SER A 21 -1.32 -4.29 3.81
N LYS A 22 -2.50 -4.72 3.34
CA LYS A 22 -3.51 -3.82 2.76
C LYS A 22 -3.89 -2.65 3.69
N GLY A 23 -3.96 -2.90 5.00
CA GLY A 23 -4.27 -1.87 6.01
C GLY A 23 -3.15 -0.84 6.12
N ARG A 24 -1.90 -1.26 6.31
CA ARG A 24 -0.72 -0.38 6.35
C ARG A 24 -0.59 0.47 5.09
N LEU A 25 -0.83 -0.11 3.91
CA LEU A 25 -0.85 0.62 2.63
C LEU A 25 -1.90 1.73 2.60
N ARG A 26 -3.09 1.45 3.13
CA ARG A 26 -4.18 2.42 3.21
C ARG A 26 -3.92 3.50 4.25
N ASP A 27 -3.49 3.12 5.44
CA ASP A 27 -3.43 4.00 6.60
C ASP A 27 -2.12 4.82 6.63
N GLU A 28 -0.97 4.22 6.32
CA GLU A 28 0.33 4.91 6.32
C GLU A 28 0.67 5.55 4.99
N PHE A 29 0.51 4.80 3.90
CA PHE A 29 0.89 5.28 2.57
C PHE A 29 -0.25 5.92 1.83
N ARG A 30 -1.49 5.87 2.35
CA ARG A 30 -2.71 6.32 1.66
C ARG A 30 -2.72 5.88 0.21
N MET A 31 -2.41 4.63 -0.09
CA MET A 31 -2.42 4.08 -1.46
C MET A 31 -3.43 2.94 -1.57
N LYS A 32 -3.99 2.75 -2.77
CA LYS A 32 -4.82 1.59 -3.07
C LYS A 32 -4.01 0.58 -3.89
N PRO A 33 -4.19 -0.74 -3.68
CA PRO A 33 -3.67 -1.74 -4.60
C PRO A 33 -4.24 -1.54 -5.99
N ALA A 34 -3.38 -1.65 -7.01
CA ALA A 34 -3.85 -1.67 -8.39
C ALA A 34 -4.82 -2.83 -8.60
N PRO A 35 -5.85 -2.67 -9.44
CA PRO A 35 -6.70 -3.79 -9.83
C PRO A 35 -5.83 -4.82 -10.55
N GLY A 36 -5.69 -6.02 -9.98
CA GLY A 36 -4.77 -7.06 -10.47
C GLY A 36 -3.40 -7.12 -9.78
N ALA A 37 -3.15 -6.28 -8.76
CA ALA A 37 -1.93 -6.36 -7.97
C ALA A 37 -1.86 -7.69 -7.21
N GLU A 38 -1.00 -8.59 -7.68
CA GLU A 38 -0.81 -9.90 -7.07
C GLU A 38 -0.18 -9.78 -5.68
N PRO A 39 -0.72 -10.50 -4.68
CA PRO A 39 -0.12 -10.58 -3.37
C PRO A 39 1.15 -11.41 -3.39
N VAL A 40 2.22 -10.87 -2.79
CA VAL A 40 3.54 -11.52 -2.70
C VAL A 40 3.48 -12.75 -1.81
N LYS A 41 2.70 -12.67 -0.72
CA LYS A 41 2.60 -13.76 0.25
C LYS A 41 1.24 -13.77 0.92
N TRP A 42 0.74 -14.98 1.12
CA TRP A 42 -0.53 -15.26 1.79
C TRP A 42 -0.26 -15.70 3.22
N TYR A 43 -0.98 -15.09 4.16
CA TYR A 43 -0.95 -15.48 5.56
C TYR A 43 -2.37 -15.77 6.03
N LYS A 44 -2.51 -16.85 6.79
CA LYS A 44 -3.72 -17.18 7.53
C LYS A 44 -3.53 -16.68 8.96
N ASN A 45 -4.46 -15.88 9.46
CA ASN A 45 -4.49 -15.50 10.87
C ASN A 45 -5.09 -16.65 11.70
N THR A 46 -4.88 -16.59 13.01
CA THR A 46 -5.40 -17.57 13.98
C THR A 46 -6.93 -17.59 14.06
N TYR A 47 -7.58 -16.48 13.66
CA TYR A 47 -9.03 -16.30 13.61
C TYR A 47 -9.66 -16.72 12.26
N GLY A 48 -8.93 -17.43 11.40
CA GLY A 48 -9.42 -17.91 10.10
C GLY A 48 -9.44 -16.87 8.96
N GLY A 49 -9.17 -15.59 9.25
CA GLY A 49 -9.02 -14.54 8.25
C GLY A 49 -7.72 -14.69 7.45
N ARG A 50 -7.75 -14.35 6.15
CA ARG A 50 -6.55 -14.31 5.29
C ARG A 50 -6.15 -12.88 5.05
N PHE A 51 -4.86 -12.59 5.18
CA PHE A 51 -4.30 -11.31 4.79
C PHE A 51 -3.10 -11.52 3.86
N THR A 52 -2.89 -10.52 3.01
CA THR A 52 -1.86 -10.57 1.98
C THR A 52 -0.95 -9.37 2.08
N TYR A 53 0.34 -9.60 1.86
CA TYR A 53 1.30 -8.53 1.66
C TYR A 53 1.45 -8.20 0.17
N ARG A 54 1.59 -6.92 -0.13
CA ARG A 54 1.75 -6.40 -1.50
C ARG A 54 2.91 -5.41 -1.54
N LYS A 55 3.58 -5.33 -2.68
CA LYS A 55 4.62 -4.31 -2.94
C LYS A 55 3.98 -2.96 -3.23
N LEU A 56 4.66 -1.88 -2.84
CA LEU A 56 4.24 -0.52 -3.23
C LEU A 56 4.28 -0.29 -4.74
N LYS A 57 5.19 -0.95 -5.47
CA LYS A 57 5.32 -0.83 -6.93
C LYS A 57 4.03 -1.20 -7.69
N ASN A 58 3.21 -2.08 -7.14
CA ASN A 58 1.95 -2.52 -7.76
C ASN A 58 0.72 -1.78 -7.19
N GLN A 59 0.89 -0.57 -6.66
CA GLN A 59 -0.19 0.22 -6.06
C GLN A 59 -0.56 1.40 -6.96
N SER A 60 -1.84 1.71 -7.02
CA SER A 60 -2.41 2.79 -7.82
C SER A 60 -3.10 3.83 -6.93
N ILE A 61 -2.80 5.10 -7.19
CA ILE A 61 -3.49 6.31 -6.71
C ILE A 61 -3.43 6.55 -5.19
N PRO A 62 -3.02 7.77 -4.76
CA PRO A 62 -3.16 8.18 -3.38
C PRO A 62 -4.64 8.39 -2.99
N LEU A 63 -5.12 7.77 -1.92
CA LEU A 63 -6.45 8.00 -1.31
C LEU A 63 -6.69 9.47 -0.89
N SER A 64 -5.65 10.32 -0.93
CA SER A 64 -5.74 11.75 -0.63
C SER A 64 -5.99 12.65 -1.83
N THR A 65 -6.13 12.15 -3.07
CA THR A 65 -6.67 13.00 -4.13
C THR A 65 -8.14 13.24 -3.83
N PRO A 66 -8.57 14.46 -3.41
CA PRO A 66 -9.95 14.85 -3.68
C PRO A 66 -10.13 14.70 -5.20
N TYR A 67 -11.29 14.22 -5.62
CA TYR A 67 -11.70 14.21 -7.02
C TYR A 67 -11.23 15.50 -7.70
N ALA A 68 -10.46 15.36 -8.78
CA ALA A 68 -10.12 16.49 -9.62
C ALA A 68 -11.44 17.16 -10.05
N THR A 69 -11.55 18.46 -9.78
CA THR A 69 -12.67 19.33 -10.18
C THR A 69 -12.96 19.23 -11.67
#